data_AF-A0A2N6AQ68-F1
#
_entry.id   AF-A0A2N6AQ68-F1
#
_cell.length_a   1.000
_cell.length_b   1.000
_cell.length_c   1.000
_cell.angle_alpha   90.00
_cell.angle_beta   90.00
_cell.angle_gamma   90.00
#
_symmetry.space_group_name_H-M   'P 1'
#
loop_
_entity.id
_entity.type
_entity.pdbx_description
1 polymer ?
#
loop_
_entity_poly.entity_id
_entity_poly.type
_entity_poly.pdbx_seq_one_letter_code
_entity_poly.pdbx_strand_id
1 'polypeptide(L)' 'MSGPERDALIWASMGKSVPEISEEMHLPDQDTIFLLESARHKLGAANWTHAVVLALRRKLIAI' A
#
# COMPACT_ATOMS: atom_id res chain seq x y z
N MET A 1 -0.84 -9.94 -5.74
CA MET A 1 -1.30 -8.68 -5.12
C MET A 1 -2.67 -8.35 -5.71
N SER A 2 -3.65 -7.97 -4.89
CA SER A 2 -5.01 -7.62 -5.31
C SER A 2 -5.11 -6.15 -5.74
N GLY A 3 -6.28 -5.74 -6.27
CA GLY A 3 -6.59 -4.35 -6.58
C GLY A 3 -6.50 -3.44 -5.35
N PRO A 4 -7.21 -3.72 -4.25
CA PRO A 4 -7.15 -2.90 -3.03
C PRO A 4 -5.74 -2.80 -2.42
N GLU A 5 -4.95 -3.87 -2.45
CA GLU A 5 -3.54 -3.84 -2.02
C GLU A 5 -2.70 -2.88 -2.86
N ARG A 6 -2.98 -2.83 -4.17
CA ARG A 6 -2.32 -1.93 -5.10
C ARG A 6 -2.70 -0.48 -4.79
N ASP A 7 -3.99 -0.23 -4.61
CA ASP A 7 -4.52 1.12 -4.36
C ASP A 7 -3.99 1.70 -3.04
N ALA A 8 -3.93 0.88 -1.98
CA ALA A 8 -3.30 1.28 -0.72
C ALA A 8 -1.82 1.67 -0.89
N LEU A 9 -1.06 0.91 -1.70
CA LEU A 9 0.33 1.25 -2.00
C LEU A 9 0.48 2.49 -2.89
N ILE A 10 -0.47 2.79 -3.78
CA ILE A 10 -0.48 4.02 -4.57
C ILE A 10 -0.60 5.23 -3.64
N TRP A 11 -1.57 5.23 -2.73
CA TRP A 11 -1.72 6.33 -1.77
C TRP A 11 -0.52 6.43 -0.82
N ALA A 12 0.00 5.30 -0.33
CA ALA A 12 1.22 5.29 0.47
C ALA A 12 2.44 5.85 -0.29
N SER A 13 2.52 5.64 -1.61
CA SER A 13 3.59 6.19 -2.44
C SER A 13 3.56 7.71 -2.58
N MET A 14 2.38 8.32 -2.35
CA MET A 14 2.20 9.77 -2.30
C MET A 14 2.54 10.36 -0.92
N GLY A 15 2.99 9.54 0.04
CA GLY A 15 3.36 9.97 1.38
C GLY A 15 2.19 10.08 2.37
N LYS A 16 1.01 9.58 2.01
CA LYS A 16 -0.18 9.56 2.86
C LYS A 16 0.03 8.62 4.06
N SER A 17 -0.45 9.03 5.22
CA SER A 17 -0.53 8.24 6.44
C SER A 17 -1.71 7.26 6.41
N VAL A 18 -1.75 6.28 7.31
CA VAL A 18 -2.84 5.28 7.35
C VAL A 18 -4.22 5.93 7.45
N PRO A 19 -4.49 6.90 8.37
CA PRO A 19 -5.81 7.53 8.44
C PRO A 19 -6.20 8.24 7.14
N GLU A 20 -5.25 8.91 6.48
CA GLU A 20 -5.52 9.55 5.20
C GLU A 20 -5.81 8.52 4.10
N ILE A 21 -5.04 7.42 4.03
CA ILE A 21 -5.30 6.35 3.06
C ILE A 21 -6.67 5.73 3.29
N SER A 22 -7.03 5.47 4.55
CA SER A 22 -8.33 4.97 4.97
C SER A 22 -9.48 5.87 4.52
N GLU A 23 -9.34 7.18 4.70
CA GLU A 23 -10.32 8.17 4.24
C GLU A 23 -10.47 8.12 2.72
N GLU A 24 -9.37 8.12 1.96
CA GLU A 24 -9.40 8.06 0.48
C GLU A 24 -10.03 6.75 -0.02
N MET A 25 -9.70 5.63 0.63
CA MET A 25 -10.20 4.30 0.26
C MET A 25 -11.60 4.00 0.83
N HIS A 26 -12.13 4.86 1.70
CA HIS A 26 -13.38 4.65 2.43
C HIS A 26 -13.39 3.32 3.21
N LEU A 27 -12.27 3.00 3.87
CA LEU A 27 -12.06 1.78 4.65
C LEU A 27 -11.69 2.10 6.10
N PRO A 28 -11.95 1.19 7.06
CA PRO A 28 -11.40 1.30 8.41
C PRO A 28 -9.86 1.24 8.41
N ASP A 29 -9.22 1.95 9.33
CA ASP A 29 -7.76 1.92 9.51
C ASP A 29 -7.18 0.52 9.65
N GLN A 30 -7.87 -0.36 10.37
CA GLN A 30 -7.43 -1.75 10.53
C GLN A 30 -7.40 -2.51 9.20
N ASP A 31 -8.36 -2.26 8.32
CA ASP A 31 -8.44 -2.91 7.01
C ASP A 31 -7.39 -2.32 6.05
N THR A 32 -7.17 -1.00 6.09
CA THR A 32 -6.09 -0.33 5.37
C THR A 32 -4.72 -0.87 5.78
N ILE A 33 -4.47 -1.03 7.09
CA ILE A 33 -3.25 -1.65 7.62
C ILE A 33 -3.13 -3.09 7.12
N PHE A 34 -4.21 -3.86 7.15
CA PHE A 34 -4.21 -5.25 6.67
C PHE A 34 -3.82 -5.33 5.18
N LEU A 35 -4.34 -4.44 4.34
CA LEU A 35 -3.97 -4.37 2.92
C LEU A 35 -2.49 -4.03 2.73
N LEU A 36 -1.97 -3.03 3.44
CA LEU A 36 -0.57 -2.63 3.38
C LEU A 36 0.37 -3.76 3.86
N GLU A 37 0.01 -4.44 4.95
CA GLU A 37 0.75 -5.59 5.48
C GLU A 37 0.72 -6.77 4.51
N SER A 38 -0.44 -7.11 3.96
CA SER A 38 -0.58 -8.18 2.96
C SER A 38 0.26 -7.88 1.71
N ALA A 39 0.22 -6.63 1.21
CA ALA A 39 1.04 -6.21 0.08
C ALA A 39 2.54 -6.30 0.40
N ARG A 40 2.96 -5.83 1.58
CA ARG A 40 4.35 -5.92 2.07
C ARG A 40 4.83 -7.37 2.09
N HIS A 41 4.04 -8.27 2.66
CA HIS A 41 4.34 -9.71 2.71
C HIS A 41 4.46 -10.31 1.31
N LYS A 42 3.51 -10.04 0.41
CA LYS A 42 3.52 -10.56 -0.97
C LYS A 42 4.70 -10.04 -1.80
N LEU A 43 5.19 -8.84 -1.51
CA LEU A 43 6.33 -8.25 -2.19
C LEU A 43 7.68 -8.72 -1.63
N GLY A 44 7.70 -9.31 -0.43
CA GLY A 44 8.92 -9.67 0.30
C GLY A 44 9.61 -8.45 0.90
N ALA A 45 8.85 -7.43 1.29
CA ALA A 45 9.38 -6.17 1.80
C ALA A 45 9.55 -6.18 3.32
N ALA A 46 10.55 -5.43 3.79
CA ALA A 46 10.85 -5.29 5.22
C ALA A 46 9.88 -4.34 5.94
N ASN A 47 9.36 -3.33 5.24
CA ASN A 47 8.39 -2.34 5.75
C ASN A 47 7.58 -1.77 4.57
N TRP A 48 6.60 -0.91 4.84
CA TRP A 48 5.71 -0.36 3.80
C TRP A 48 6.45 0.52 2.79
N THR A 49 7.41 1.33 3.23
CA THR A 49 8.23 2.15 2.32
C THR A 49 9.03 1.27 1.35
N HIS A 50 9.63 0.18 1.84
CA HIS A 50 10.30 -0.79 1.00
C HIS A 50 9.31 -1.49 0.05
N ALA A 51 8.09 -1.78 0.50
CA ALA A 51 7.03 -2.34 -0.34
C ALA A 51 6.67 -1.40 -1.50
N VAL A 52 6.50 -0.10 -1.24
CA VAL A 52 6.28 0.93 -2.27
C VAL A 52 7.41 0.94 -3.30
N VAL A 53 8.67 0.98 -2.84
CA VAL A 53 9.85 0.97 -3.73
C VAL A 53 9.88 -0.28 -4.61
N LEU A 54 9.61 -1.46 -4.05
CA LEU A 54 9.55 -2.71 -4.83
C LEU A 54 8.38 -2.70 -5.82
N ALA A 55 7.22 -2.19 -5.42
CA ALA A 55 6.04 -2.12 -6.28
C ALA A 55 6.27 -1.19 -7.49
N LEU A 56 6.90 -0.03 -7.29
CA LEU A 56 7.30 0.89 -8.36
C LEU A 56 8.34 0.25 -9.29
N ARG A 57 9.42 -0.32 -8.73
CA ARG A 57 10.49 -0.96 -9.52
C ARG A 57 9.98 -2.13 -10.37
N ARG A 58 9.01 -2.89 -9.85
CA ARG A 58 8.36 -4.01 -10.56
C ARG A 58 7.21 -3.57 -11.47
N LYS A 59 6.94 -2.26 -11.58
CA LYS A 59 5.84 -1.68 -12.37
C LYS A 59 4.46 -2.22 -11.99
N LEU A 60 4.27 -2.54 -10.71
CA LEU A 60 2.99 -3.00 -10.16
C LEU A 60 2.07 -1.84 -9.79
N ILE A 61 2.67 -0.67 -9.50
CA ILE A 61 2.00 0.62 -9.31
C ILE A 61 2.72 1.69 -10.15
N ALA A 62 2.02 2.78 -10.43
CA ALA A 62 2.55 3.97 -11.08
C ALA A 62 2.01 5.21 -10.34
N ILE A 63 2.76 6.31 -10.43
CA ILE A 63 2.45 7.64 -9.88
C ILE A 63 2.40 8.66 -11.00
#